data_AF-A0A8T4TFM0-F1
#
_entry.id   AF-A0A8T4TFM0-F1
#
_cell.length_a   1.000
_cell.length_b   1.000
_cell.length_c   1.000
_cell.angle_alpha   90.00
_cell.angle_beta   90.00
_cell.angle_gamma   90.00
#
_symmetry.space_group_name_H-M   'P 1'
#
loop_
_entity.id
_entity.type
_entity.pdbx_description
1 polymer ?
#
loop_
_entity_poly.entity_id
_entity_poly.type
_entity_poly.pdbx_seq_one_letter_code
_entity_poly.pdbx_strand_id
1 'polypeptide(L)'
;MHELSHKVMAQRYGYMAEFRSFDSMLILAIIFSFFGFVFAAPGAVMIPGNLNKKKNGIVSLAGPLTNLILALLFLAISVIVTSGFLNLIGSYGYRINTWLAIFNMIPIWNFDGKKVFDWNKAVYFVFVVVALIFLFF
;
A
#
# COMPACT_ATOMS: atom_id res chain seq x y z
N MET A 1 5.35 -5.41 -2.64
CA MET A 1 5.80 -4.22 -3.39
C MET A 1 5.66 -2.94 -2.57
N HIS A 2 4.52 -2.71 -1.90
CA HIS A 2 4.27 -1.58 -0.98
C HIS A 2 5.44 -1.25 -0.03
N GLU A 3 5.85 -2.19 0.82
CA GLU A 3 6.96 -1.97 1.76
C GLU A 3 8.31 -1.81 1.07
N LEU A 4 8.53 -2.46 -0.08
CA LEU A 4 9.76 -2.26 -0.84
C LEU A 4 9.86 -0.83 -1.36
N SER A 5 8.74 -0.23 -1.78
CA SER A 5 8.69 1.15 -2.25
C SER A 5 9.01 2.17 -1.15
N HIS A 6 8.53 1.95 0.08
CA HIS A 6 8.96 2.77 1.23
C HIS A 6 10.47 2.70 1.43
N LYS A 7 11.04 1.48 1.39
CA LYS A 7 12.48 1.27 1.56
C LYS A 7 13.28 1.97 0.47
N VAL A 8 12.92 1.79 -0.81
CA VAL A 8 13.61 2.42 -1.94
C VAL A 8 13.52 3.96 -1.85
N MET A 9 12.36 4.51 -1.52
CA MET A 9 12.19 5.96 -1.41
C MET A 9 13.00 6.55 -0.24
N ALA A 10 13.04 5.86 0.89
CA ALA A 10 13.86 6.26 2.04
C ALA A 10 15.37 6.22 1.73
N GLN A 11 15.83 5.17 1.05
CA GLN A 11 17.22 5.05 0.58
C GLN A 11 17.58 6.16 -0.41
N ARG A 12 16.66 6.56 -1.29
CA ARG A 12 16.87 7.68 -2.23
C ARG A 12 17.06 9.03 -1.52
N TYR A 13 16.55 9.17 -0.30
CA TYR A 13 16.76 10.33 0.55
C TYR A 13 18.00 10.22 1.46
N GLY A 14 18.80 9.16 1.31
CA GLY A 14 20.01 8.92 2.10
C GLY A 14 19.77 8.27 3.47
N TYR A 15 18.56 7.78 3.74
CA TYR A 15 18.28 7.07 4.99
C TYR A 15 18.57 5.57 4.84
N MET A 16 19.22 5.00 5.86
CA MET A 16 19.21 3.55 6.06
C MET A 16 17.76 3.12 6.28
N ALA A 17 17.28 2.16 5.50
CA ALA A 17 15.92 1.62 5.62
C ALA A 17 15.98 0.11 5.56
N GLU A 18 15.53 -0.55 6.62
CA GLU A 18 15.48 -2.00 6.73
C GLU A 18 14.03 -2.47 6.66
N PHE A 19 13.72 -3.34 5.72
CA PHE A 19 12.46 -4.08 5.76
C PHE A 19 12.61 -5.18 6.81
N ARG A 20 11.78 -5.15 7.85
CA ARG A 20 11.67 -6.25 8.81
C ARG A 20 10.33 -6.91 8.63
N SER A 21 10.34 -8.18 8.21
CA SER A 21 9.14 -9.00 8.20
C SER A 21 8.80 -9.41 9.64
N PHE A 22 7.52 -9.44 9.95
CA PHE A 22 7.01 -9.99 11.20
C PHE A 22 6.35 -11.34 10.88
N ASP A 23 7.19 -12.37 10.71
CA ASP A 23 6.77 -13.71 10.27
C ASP A 23 5.72 -14.34 11.20
N SER A 24 5.72 -13.97 12.47
CA SER A 24 4.71 -14.35 13.47
C SER A 24 3.30 -13.82 13.16
N MET A 25 3.19 -12.63 12.55
CA MET A 25 1.91 -12.06 12.12
C MET A 25 1.40 -12.70 10.82
N LEU A 26 2.31 -13.19 9.97
CA LEU A 26 1.97 -13.93 8.76
C LEU A 26 1.33 -15.29 9.11
N ILE A 27 1.90 -16.00 10.08
CA ILE A 27 1.34 -17.26 10.63
C ILE A 27 -0.03 -17.00 11.27
N LEU A 28 -0.15 -15.92 12.04
CA LEU A 28 -1.42 -15.53 12.68
C LEU A 28 -2.51 -15.18 11.65
N ALA A 29 -2.14 -14.54 10.54
CA ALA A 29 -3.06 -14.25 9.44
C ALA A 29 -3.56 -15.51 8.73
N ILE A 30 -2.70 -16.53 8.55
CA ILE A 30 -3.10 -17.83 8.03
C ILE A 30 -4.12 -18.48 8.97
N ILE A 31 -3.85 -18.46 10.27
CA ILE A 31 -4.75 -19.01 11.30
C ILE A 31 -6.10 -18.27 11.29
N PHE A 32 -6.11 -16.93 11.29
CA PHE A 32 -7.37 -16.18 11.28
C PHE A 32 -8.15 -16.32 9.97
N SER A 33 -7.49 -16.63 8.85
CA SER A 33 -8.19 -16.93 7.59
C SER A 33 -9.20 -18.07 7.72
N PHE A 34 -8.95 -19.04 8.61
CA PHE A 34 -9.89 -20.13 8.92
C PHE A 34 -11.12 -19.67 9.72
N PHE A 35 -11.04 -18.51 10.36
CA PHE A 35 -12.14 -17.89 11.12
C PHE A 35 -12.86 -16.78 10.34
N GLY A 36 -12.57 -16.63 9.04
CA GLY A 36 -13.23 -15.69 8.14
C GLY A 36 -12.74 -14.24 8.25
N PHE A 37 -11.62 -13.99 8.93
CA PHE A 37 -11.02 -12.66 9.05
C PHE A 37 -9.51 -12.76 8.81
N VAL A 38 -8.93 -11.94 7.93
CA VAL A 38 -7.47 -11.97 7.70
C VAL A 38 -6.89 -10.61 8.07
N PHE A 39 -6.10 -10.59 9.13
CA PHE A 39 -5.32 -9.41 9.53
C PHE A 39 -3.84 -9.77 9.47
N ALA A 40 -3.19 -9.40 8.37
CA ALA A 40 -1.75 -9.59 8.18
C ALA A 40 -1.07 -8.22 8.08
N ALA A 41 -0.15 -7.91 9.01
CA ALA A 41 0.86 -6.89 8.78
C ALA A 41 2.20 -7.63 8.50
N PRO A 42 2.54 -7.89 7.23
CA PRO A 42 3.62 -8.81 6.86
C PRO A 42 5.02 -8.28 7.21
N GLY A 43 5.15 -6.98 7.46
CA GLY A 43 6.39 -6.33 7.85
C GLY A 43 6.23 -4.83 7.93
N ALA A 44 7.23 -4.14 8.45
CA ALA A 44 7.31 -2.69 8.42
C ALA A 44 8.71 -2.25 7.99
N VAL A 45 8.80 -1.15 7.24
CA VAL A 45 10.10 -0.52 6.95
C VAL A 45 10.51 0.33 8.14
N MET A 46 11.58 -0.10 8.80
CA MET A 46 12.19 0.63 9.89
C MET A 46 13.20 1.62 9.31
N ILE A 47 12.91 2.91 9.52
CA ILE A 47 13.81 4.00 9.15
C ILE A 47 14.30 4.63 10.45
N PRO A 48 15.52 4.31 10.92
CA PRO A 48 16.08 4.93 12.11
C PRO A 48 16.33 6.42 11.88
N GLY A 49 15.76 7.27 12.74
CA GLY A 49 15.99 8.72 12.78
C GLY A 49 14.72 9.57 12.63
N ASN A 50 14.84 10.87 12.97
CA ASN A 50 13.76 11.83 12.79
C ASN A 50 13.68 12.27 11.32
N LEU A 51 12.84 11.58 10.54
CA LEU A 51 12.43 12.05 9.22
C LEU A 51 11.71 13.40 9.37
N ASN A 52 12.16 14.41 8.63
CA ASN A 52 11.41 15.66 8.50
C ASN A 52 9.99 15.34 7.99
N LYS A 53 8.95 16.02 8.53
CA LYS A 53 7.53 15.80 8.20
C LYS A 53 7.29 15.64 6.70
N LYS A 54 7.93 16.47 5.86
CA LYS A 54 7.85 16.38 4.41
C LYS A 54 8.40 15.08 3.84
N LYS A 55 9.60 14.66 4.26
CA LYS A 55 10.21 13.42 3.77
C LYS A 55 9.42 12.21 4.24
N ASN A 56 8.94 12.22 5.49
CA ASN A 56 8.11 11.16 6.04
C ASN A 56 6.80 11.01 5.25
N GLY A 57 6.12 12.12 4.95
CA GLY A 57 4.91 12.12 4.13
C GLY A 57 5.16 11.57 2.72
N ILE A 58 6.24 11.98 2.05
CA ILE A 58 6.58 11.46 0.71
C ILE A 58 6.90 9.97 0.73
N VAL A 59 7.71 9.53 1.71
CA VAL A 59 8.05 8.11 1.85
C VAL A 59 6.79 7.30 2.11
N SER A 60 5.90 7.76 3.01
CA SER A 60 4.61 7.10 3.26
C SER A 60 3.66 7.12 2.06
N LEU A 61 3.72 8.11 1.17
CA LEU A 61 2.91 8.11 -0.05
C LEU A 61 3.39 7.05 -1.06
N ALA A 62 4.68 6.69 -1.05
CA ALA A 62 5.26 5.78 -2.03
C ALA A 62 4.65 4.37 -1.99
N GLY A 63 4.28 3.88 -0.81
CA GLY A 63 3.60 2.60 -0.63
C GLY A 63 2.24 2.58 -1.33
N PRO A 64 1.25 3.39 -0.87
CA PRO A 64 -0.07 3.46 -1.47
C PRO A 64 -0.03 3.74 -2.98
N LEU A 65 0.87 4.62 -3.43
CA LEU A 65 1.05 4.91 -4.85
C LEU A 65 1.48 3.69 -5.66
N THR A 66 2.36 2.84 -5.11
CA THR A 66 2.78 1.60 -5.76
C THR A 66 1.62 0.64 -5.91
N ASN A 67 0.77 0.51 -4.89
CA ASN A 67 -0.44 -0.31 -4.99
C ASN A 67 -1.37 0.24 -6.08
N LEU A 68 -1.56 1.56 -6.18
CA LEU A 68 -2.40 2.15 -7.22
C LEU A 68 -1.85 1.91 -8.63
N ILE A 69 -0.52 1.96 -8.82
CA ILE A 69 0.14 1.61 -10.09
C ILE A 69 -0.07 0.13 -10.42
N LEU A 70 0.11 -0.77 -9.45
CA LEU A 70 -0.14 -2.21 -9.65
C LEU A 70 -1.60 -2.48 -9.98
N ALA A 71 -2.53 -1.78 -9.32
CA ALA A 71 -3.95 -1.87 -9.63
C ALA A 71 -4.19 -1.50 -11.10
N LEU A 72 -3.63 -0.40 -11.59
CA LEU A 72 -3.76 0.00 -13.00
C LEU A 72 -3.23 -1.07 -13.97
N LEU A 73 -2.09 -1.68 -13.66
CA LEU A 73 -1.52 -2.77 -14.48
C LEU A 73 -2.43 -4.00 -14.51
N PHE A 74 -2.96 -4.41 -13.36
CA PHE A 74 -3.90 -5.53 -13.28
C PHE A 74 -5.25 -5.23 -13.94
N LEU A 75 -5.72 -3.98 -13.87
CA LEU A 75 -6.92 -3.54 -14.58
C LEU A 75 -6.72 -3.69 -16.09
N ALA A 76 -5.58 -3.22 -16.62
CA ALA A 76 -5.24 -3.36 -18.03
C ALA A 76 -5.22 -4.84 -18.47
N ILE A 77 -4.68 -5.74 -17.64
CA ILE A 77 -4.74 -7.19 -17.90
C ILE A 77 -6.19 -7.67 -17.96
N SER A 78 -7.05 -7.26 -17.02
CA SER A 78 -8.45 -7.71 -16.99
C SER A 78 -9.29 -7.19 -18.16
N VAL A 79 -8.95 -6.02 -18.70
CA VAL A 79 -9.63 -5.41 -19.86
C VAL A 79 -9.17 -6.08 -21.16
N ILE A 80 -7.88 -6.36 -21.31
CA ILE A 80 -7.31 -6.99 -22.51
C ILE A 80 -7.67 -8.48 -22.57
N VAL A 81 -7.57 -9.18 -21.44
CA VAL A 81 -7.87 -10.61 -21.32
C VAL A 81 -9.20 -10.74 -20.59
N THR A 82 -10.27 -11.05 -21.33
CA THR A 82 -11.65 -11.03 -20.81
C THR A 82 -12.12 -12.35 -20.22
N SER A 83 -11.37 -13.45 -20.37
CA SER A 83 -11.74 -14.76 -19.84
C SER A 83 -10.53 -15.61 -19.44
N GLY A 84 -10.80 -16.63 -18.62
CA GLY A 84 -9.78 -17.59 -18.16
C GLY A 84 -8.97 -17.12 -16.95
N PHE A 85 -7.97 -17.92 -16.59
CA PHE A 85 -7.18 -17.75 -15.36
C PHE A 85 -6.45 -16.39 -15.29
N LEU A 86 -5.97 -15.87 -16.42
CA LEU A 86 -5.29 -14.57 -16.46
C LEU A 86 -6.24 -13.41 -16.12
N ASN A 87 -7.50 -13.47 -16.58
CA ASN A 87 -8.52 -12.48 -16.22
C ASN A 87 -8.83 -12.52 -14.71
N LEU A 88 -8.87 -13.71 -14.12
CA LEU A 88 -9.03 -13.85 -12.66
C LEU A 88 -7.88 -13.17 -11.92
N ILE A 89 -6.63 -13.39 -12.34
CA ILE A 89 -5.48 -12.70 -11.76
C ILE A 89 -5.60 -11.17 -11.92
N GLY A 90 -5.98 -10.69 -13.11
CA GLY A 90 -6.18 -9.26 -13.36
C GLY A 90 -7.26 -8.65 -12.46
N SER A 91 -8.44 -9.26 -12.42
CA SER A 91 -9.57 -8.76 -11.62
C SER A 91 -9.30 -8.79 -10.11
N TYR A 92 -8.79 -9.91 -9.59
CA TYR A 92 -8.43 -10.00 -8.16
C TYR A 92 -7.23 -9.12 -7.81
N GLY A 93 -6.19 -9.10 -8.65
CA GLY A 93 -5.00 -8.28 -8.47
C GLY A 93 -5.35 -6.79 -8.41
N TYR A 94 -6.23 -6.32 -9.29
CA TYR A 94 -6.75 -4.96 -9.26
C TYR A 94 -7.47 -4.67 -7.95
N ARG A 95 -8.47 -5.49 -7.58
CA ARG A 95 -9.29 -5.29 -6.36
C ARG A 95 -8.43 -5.26 -5.11
N ILE A 96 -7.50 -6.20 -4.96
CA ILE A 96 -6.61 -6.30 -3.80
C ILE A 96 -5.74 -5.05 -3.69
N ASN A 97 -5.08 -4.64 -4.78
CA ASN A 97 -4.18 -3.49 -4.76
C ASN A 97 -4.93 -2.17 -4.51
N THR A 98 -6.10 -1.97 -5.12
CA THR A 98 -6.94 -0.80 -4.86
C THR A 98 -7.37 -0.74 -3.39
N TRP A 99 -7.82 -1.86 -2.83
CA TRP A 99 -8.19 -1.94 -1.40
C TRP A 99 -7.00 -1.63 -0.48
N LEU A 100 -5.82 -2.18 -0.76
CA LEU A 100 -4.61 -1.90 0.02
C LEU A 100 -4.20 -0.43 -0.07
N ALA A 101 -4.35 0.22 -1.22
CA ALA A 101 -4.06 1.65 -1.38
C ALA A 101 -4.98 2.51 -0.51
N ILE A 102 -6.28 2.22 -0.52
CA ILE A 102 -7.29 2.96 0.27
C ILE A 102 -7.09 2.72 1.76
N PHE A 103 -6.88 1.46 2.17
CA PHE A 103 -6.73 1.11 3.58
C PHE A 103 -5.49 1.77 4.19
N ASN A 104 -4.37 1.81 3.46
CA ASN A 104 -3.17 2.49 3.94
C ASN A 104 -3.31 4.02 3.99
N MET A 105 -4.29 4.60 3.28
CA MET A 105 -4.58 6.02 3.31
C MET A 105 -5.56 6.44 4.41
N ILE A 106 -6.00 5.53 5.29
CA ILE A 106 -6.82 5.92 6.44
C ILE A 106 -5.98 6.83 7.36
N PRO A 107 -6.46 8.03 7.76
CA PRO A 107 -5.65 9.04 8.43
C PRO A 107 -5.63 8.83 9.95
N ILE A 108 -5.36 7.61 10.41
CA ILE A 108 -5.34 7.23 11.83
C ILE A 108 -4.09 6.42 12.16
N TRP A 109 -3.69 6.48 13.45
CA TRP A 109 -2.64 5.62 14.01
C TRP A 109 -1.34 5.61 13.19
N ASN A 110 -0.83 4.43 12.85
CA ASN A 110 0.45 4.20 12.17
C ASN A 110 0.32 4.06 10.65
N PHE A 111 -0.89 4.22 10.10
CA PHE A 111 -1.11 4.15 8.66
C PHE A 111 -0.39 5.27 7.92
N ASP A 112 -0.03 5.01 6.66
CA ASP A 112 0.66 5.96 5.80
C ASP A 112 -0.14 7.24 5.59
N GLY A 113 -1.46 7.12 5.46
CA GLY A 113 -2.40 8.21 5.29
C GLY A 113 -2.29 9.26 6.39
N LYS A 114 -2.00 8.87 7.65
CA LYS A 114 -1.80 9.82 8.75
C LYS A 114 -0.59 10.72 8.50
N LYS A 115 0.53 10.12 8.08
CA LYS A 115 1.78 10.85 7.81
C LYS A 115 1.66 11.73 6.57
N VAL A 116 0.95 11.27 5.53
CA VAL A 116 0.65 12.07 4.33
C VAL A 116 -0.27 13.24 4.69
N PHE A 117 -1.33 13.00 5.48
CA PHE A 117 -2.25 14.05 5.92
C PHE A 117 -1.56 15.13 6.76
N ASP A 118 -0.69 14.73 7.70
CA ASP A 118 0.08 15.64 8.54
C ASP A 118 1.11 16.46 7.75
N TRP A 119 1.60 15.91 6.63
CA TRP A 119 2.51 16.62 5.74
C TRP A 119 1.77 17.58 4.80
N ASN A 120 0.77 17.10 4.06
CA ASN A 120 0.04 17.87 3.07
C ASN A 120 -1.37 17.31 2.84
N LYS A 121 -2.38 18.00 3.38
CA LYS A 121 -3.79 17.63 3.25
C LYS A 121 -4.28 17.61 1.80
N ALA A 122 -3.80 18.53 0.95
CA ALA A 122 -4.21 18.56 -0.46
C ALA A 122 -3.75 17.31 -1.20
N VAL A 123 -2.47 16.91 -1.02
CA VAL A 123 -1.94 15.67 -1.60
C VAL A 123 -2.71 14.46 -1.08
N TYR A 124 -3.01 14.43 0.21
CA TYR A 124 -3.83 13.38 0.82
C TYR A 124 -5.20 13.26 0.14
N PHE A 125 -5.97 14.35 0.06
CA PHE A 125 -7.33 14.31 -0.49
C PHE A 125 -7.34 13.97 -1.99
N VAL A 126 -6.40 14.52 -2.76
CA VAL A 126 -6.25 14.17 -4.19
C VAL A 126 -6.00 12.67 -4.34
N PHE A 127 -5.08 12.11 -3.54
CA PHE A 127 -4.79 10.68 -3.61
C PHE A 127 -5.99 9.82 -3.22
N VAL A 128 -6.70 10.18 -2.14
CA VAL A 128 -7.91 9.45 -1.70
C VAL A 128 -8.99 9.48 -2.79
N VAL A 129 -9.24 10.63 -3.42
CA VAL A 129 -10.21 10.74 -4.52
C VAL A 129 -9.82 9.83 -5.67
N VAL A 130 -8.55 9.83 -6.09
CA VAL A 130 -8.06 8.93 -7.15
C VAL A 130 -8.23 7.46 -6.76
N ALA A 131 -7.88 7.08 -5.53
CA ALA A 131 -8.03 5.72 -5.05
C ALA A 131 -9.51 5.29 -4.96
N LEU A 132 -10.42 6.19 -4.60
CA LEU A 132 -11.86 5.93 -4.60
C LEU A 132 -12.41 5.77 -6.02
N ILE A 133 -11.93 6.54 -7.00
CA ILE A 133 -12.31 6.35 -8.41
C ILE A 133 -11.95 4.92 -8.86
N PHE A 134 -10.76 4.44 -8.49
CA PHE A 134 -10.35 3.05 -8.75
C PHE A 134 -11.20 2.02 -7.96
N LEU A 135 -11.91 2.39 -6.91
CA LEU A 135 -12.78 1.43 -6.22
C LEU A 135 -14.07 1.15 -7.00
N PHE A 136 -14.55 2.14 -7.75
CA PHE A 136 -15.83 2.09 -8.45
C PHE A 136 -15.74 1.70 -9.93
N PHE A 137 -14.51 1.52 -10.45
CA PHE A 137 -14.24 0.99 -11.78
C PHE A 137 -14.05 -0.52 -11.71
#